data_AF-A0A1B3WTU9-F1
#
_entry.id   AF-A0A1B3WTU9-F1
#
_cell.length_a   1.000
_cell.length_b   1.000
_cell.length_c   1.000
_cell.angle_alpha   90.00
_cell.angle_beta   90.00
_cell.angle_gamma   90.00
#
_symmetry.space_group_name_H-M   'P 1'
#
loop_
_entity.id
_entity.type
_entity.pdbx_description
1 polymer ?
#
loop_
_entity_poly.entity_id
_entity_poly.type
_entity_poly.pdbx_seq_one_letter_code
_entity_poly.pdbx_strand_id
1 'polypeptide(L)'
;MSTFGLKMLAATFMLLDHVYLYFFAPSLGAPLILTCIGRMAYPLFLFCMVWGYHYTRSRKVYLLRLYLLSIFMTVFCYAVDSYFPTENGFGFHNIFLSLFLVGALISTIEIFQKDRKRGIVLFSVIFAVQVLYIYAERILRAVFPSLPGLSGDTITGIVPNLYLNEYGFEFVALGVLMYFLKDRKELFCAAYILFCIAQFSAEMISGELGLPVQWLMIAALPLMMSYNHEKGRGMKYFFYVFYPAHAFLLFYLANFAVGSS
;
A
#
# COMPACT_ATOMS: atom_id res chain seq x y z
N MET A 1 4.54 -2.26 -22.60
CA MET A 1 3.68 -1.28 -21.90
C MET A 1 4.55 -0.30 -21.12
N SER A 2 4.22 0.99 -21.14
CA SER A 2 4.94 2.00 -20.35
C SER A 2 4.51 2.00 -18.88
N THR A 3 5.27 2.66 -18.00
CA THR A 3 4.91 2.82 -16.57
C THR A 3 3.56 3.51 -16.44
N PHE A 4 3.27 4.51 -17.28
CA PHE A 4 1.97 5.17 -17.32
C PHE A 4 0.83 4.18 -17.62
N GLY A 5 0.99 3.32 -18.63
CA GLY A 5 -0.02 2.32 -18.97
C GLY A 5 -0.27 1.31 -17.84
N LEU A 6 0.79 0.84 -17.20
CA LEU A 6 0.68 -0.05 -16.04
C LEU A 6 -0.02 0.63 -14.84
N LYS A 7 0.28 1.91 -14.57
CA LYS A 7 -0.40 2.67 -13.52
C LYS A 7 -1.87 2.90 -13.81
N MET A 8 -2.25 3.11 -15.08
CA MET A 8 -3.65 3.24 -15.46
C MET A 8 -4.40 1.93 -15.26
N LEU A 9 -3.83 0.79 -15.67
CA LEU A 9 -4.40 -0.53 -15.36
C LEU A 9 -4.53 -0.75 -13.85
N ALA A 10 -3.47 -0.44 -13.09
CA ALA A 10 -3.48 -0.57 -11.63
C ALA A 10 -4.58 0.29 -10.98
N ALA A 11 -4.76 1.53 -11.44
CA ALA A 11 -5.82 2.43 -10.97
C ALA A 11 -7.22 1.90 -11.31
N THR A 12 -7.41 1.32 -12.50
CA THR A 12 -8.67 0.67 -12.88
C THR A 12 -8.95 -0.56 -12.00
N PHE A 13 -7.96 -1.42 -11.77
CA PHE A 13 -8.12 -2.59 -10.91
C PHE A 13 -8.41 -2.20 -9.46
N MET A 14 -7.74 -1.16 -8.93
CA MET A 14 -8.02 -0.61 -7.61
C MET A 14 -9.45 -0.08 -7.50
N LEU A 15 -9.94 0.61 -8.54
CA LEU A 15 -11.32 1.09 -8.58
C LEU A 15 -12.31 -0.08 -8.50
N LEU A 16 -12.08 -1.15 -9.27
CA LEU A 16 -12.94 -2.35 -9.24
C LEU A 16 -12.91 -3.05 -7.88
N ASP A 17 -11.73 -3.13 -7.26
CA ASP A 17 -11.57 -3.70 -5.91
C ASP A 17 -12.36 -2.89 -4.87
N HIS A 18 -12.28 -1.56 -4.92
CA HIS A 18 -13.03 -0.70 -4.00
C HIS A 18 -14.53 -0.70 -4.28
N VAL A 19 -14.95 -0.85 -5.54
CA VAL A 19 -16.38 -1.07 -5.85
C VAL A 19 -16.86 -2.36 -5.19
N TYR A 20 -16.08 -3.44 -5.27
CA TYR A 20 -16.38 -4.67 -4.53
C TYR A 20 -16.44 -4.42 -3.02
N LEU A 21 -15.41 -3.80 -2.44
CA LEU A 21 -15.29 -3.55 -1.01
C LEU A 21 -16.50 -2.80 -0.44
N TYR A 22 -16.91 -1.70 -1.06
CA TYR A 22 -17.95 -0.84 -0.50
C TYR A 22 -19.38 -1.27 -0.85
N PHE A 23 -19.63 -1.79 -2.05
CA PHE A 23 -20.99 -2.09 -2.50
C PHE A 23 -21.39 -3.55 -2.34
N PHE A 24 -20.41 -4.47 -2.41
CA PHE A 24 -20.73 -5.89 -2.58
C PHE A 24 -20.20 -6.78 -1.46
N ALA A 25 -19.04 -6.49 -0.87
CA ALA A 25 -18.49 -7.26 0.24
C ALA A 25 -19.48 -7.48 1.41
N PRO A 26 -20.40 -6.53 1.73
CA PRO A 26 -21.44 -6.76 2.75
C PRO A 26 -22.54 -7.77 2.36
N SER A 27 -22.60 -8.26 1.11
CA SER A 27 -23.69 -9.09 0.58
C SER A 27 -23.27 -10.54 0.31
N LEU A 28 -24.10 -11.51 0.74
CA LEU A 28 -23.98 -12.92 0.31
C LEU A 28 -24.31 -13.01 -1.19
N GLY A 29 -23.29 -13.24 -2.04
CA GLY A 29 -23.44 -13.37 -3.50
C GLY A 29 -22.69 -12.33 -4.34
N ALA A 30 -21.85 -11.51 -3.69
CA ALA A 30 -21.00 -10.52 -4.33
C ALA A 30 -20.20 -11.06 -5.54
N PRO A 31 -20.04 -10.29 -6.63
CA PRO A 31 -19.24 -10.69 -7.79
C PRO A 31 -17.75 -10.71 -7.41
N LEU A 32 -17.29 -11.86 -6.90
CA LEU A 32 -15.91 -12.09 -6.45
C LEU A 32 -14.87 -11.75 -7.52
N ILE A 33 -15.25 -11.81 -8.80
CA ILE A 33 -14.37 -11.45 -9.92
C ILE A 33 -13.80 -10.03 -9.80
N LEU A 34 -14.54 -9.10 -9.19
CA LEU A 34 -14.09 -7.72 -9.00
C LEU A 34 -12.88 -7.65 -8.05
N THR A 35 -12.96 -8.31 -6.88
CA THR A 35 -11.82 -8.37 -5.94
C THR A 35 -10.67 -9.21 -6.49
N CYS A 36 -10.98 -10.32 -7.19
CA CYS A 36 -9.96 -11.16 -7.84
C CYS A 36 -9.09 -10.34 -8.82
N ILE A 37 -9.73 -9.51 -9.66
CA ILE A 37 -9.04 -8.61 -10.57
C ILE A 37 -8.32 -7.49 -9.78
N GLY A 38 -8.98 -6.99 -8.73
CA GLY A 38 -8.48 -5.99 -7.81
C GLY A 38 -7.11 -6.30 -7.19
N ARG A 39 -6.85 -7.57 -6.86
CA ARG A 39 -5.56 -8.02 -6.28
C ARG A 39 -4.33 -7.69 -7.15
N MET A 40 -4.51 -7.45 -8.45
CA MET A 40 -3.42 -7.02 -9.35
C MET A 40 -3.01 -5.55 -9.14
N ALA A 41 -3.83 -4.71 -8.50
CA ALA A 41 -3.58 -3.27 -8.40
C ALA A 41 -2.29 -2.94 -7.64
N TYR A 42 -2.15 -3.46 -6.42
CA TYR A 42 -1.00 -3.18 -5.57
C TYR A 42 0.35 -3.61 -6.16
N PRO A 43 0.58 -4.86 -6.62
CA PRO A 43 1.86 -5.25 -7.19
C PRO A 43 2.22 -4.44 -8.44
N LEU A 44 1.23 -4.00 -9.24
CA LEU A 44 1.48 -3.11 -10.36
C LEU A 44 1.93 -1.71 -9.89
N PHE A 45 1.28 -1.14 -8.87
CA PHE A 45 1.72 0.12 -8.26
C PHE A 45 3.11 -0.01 -7.66
N LEU A 46 3.39 -1.12 -6.97
CA LEU A 46 4.68 -1.42 -6.35
C LEU A 46 5.78 -1.56 -7.41
N PHE A 47 5.54 -2.30 -8.50
CA PHE A 47 6.45 -2.40 -9.64
C PHE A 47 6.75 -1.04 -10.26
N CYS A 48 5.70 -0.24 -10.50
CA CYS A 48 5.85 1.10 -11.04
C CYS A 48 6.60 2.04 -10.08
N MET A 49 6.42 1.86 -8.78
CA MET A 49 7.16 2.58 -7.75
C MET A 49 8.64 2.20 -7.81
N VAL A 50 8.98 0.91 -7.85
CA VAL A 50 10.36 0.39 -7.94
C VAL A 50 11.12 1.01 -9.11
N TRP A 51 10.55 0.99 -10.32
CA TRP A 51 11.18 1.62 -11.48
C TRP A 51 11.21 3.15 -11.38
N GLY A 52 10.14 3.76 -10.86
CA GLY A 52 10.10 5.20 -10.62
C GLY A 52 11.12 5.68 -9.59
N TYR A 53 11.46 4.84 -8.61
CA TYR A 53 12.45 5.08 -7.58
C TYR A 53 13.87 4.91 -8.12
N HIS A 54 14.09 3.88 -8.94
CA HIS A 54 15.38 3.65 -9.62
C HIS A 54 15.80 4.86 -10.47
N TYR A 55 14.88 5.42 -11.26
CA TYR A 55 15.17 6.57 -12.12
C TYR A 55 15.04 7.94 -11.44
N THR A 56 14.75 8.00 -10.14
CA THR A 56 14.51 9.30 -9.48
C THR A 56 15.81 10.07 -9.29
N ARG A 57 15.79 11.38 -9.60
CA ARG A 57 16.95 12.26 -9.41
C ARG A 57 17.29 12.48 -7.92
N SER A 58 16.27 12.52 -7.06
CA SER A 58 16.45 12.73 -5.62
C SER A 58 15.54 11.81 -4.82
N ARG A 59 16.15 10.76 -4.25
CA ARG A 59 15.44 9.78 -3.43
C ARG A 59 14.88 10.38 -2.15
N LYS A 60 15.61 11.32 -1.52
CA LYS A 60 15.14 12.03 -0.32
C LYS A 60 13.83 12.78 -0.59
N VAL A 61 13.76 13.53 -1.69
CA VAL A 61 12.54 14.27 -2.07
C VAL A 61 11.42 13.31 -2.45
N TYR A 62 11.75 12.21 -3.12
CA TYR A 62 10.77 11.17 -3.46
C TYR A 62 10.13 10.55 -2.22
N LEU A 63 10.94 10.14 -1.23
CA LEU A 63 10.47 9.54 0.02
C LEU A 63 9.71 10.55 0.88
N LEU A 64 10.21 11.78 1.00
CA LEU A 64 9.53 12.84 1.74
C LEU A 64 8.12 13.07 1.16
N ARG A 65 7.99 13.12 -0.16
CA ARG A 65 6.69 13.26 -0.81
C ARG A 65 5.75 12.09 -0.51
N LEU A 66 6.24 10.84 -0.53
CA LEU A 66 5.41 9.69 -0.16
C LEU A 66 4.97 9.77 1.30
N TYR A 67 5.87 10.15 2.20
CA TYR A 67 5.53 10.28 3.61
C TYR A 67 4.54 11.42 3.88
N LEU A 68 4.69 12.58 3.23
CA LEU A 68 3.73 13.67 3.33
C LEU A 68 2.35 13.28 2.77
N LEU A 69 2.30 12.52 1.67
CA LEU A 69 1.05 11.97 1.15
C LEU A 69 0.44 10.94 2.12
N SER A 70 1.27 10.18 2.83
CA SER A 70 0.82 9.25 3.85
C SER A 70 0.20 9.96 5.05
N ILE A 71 0.84 11.02 5.56
CA ILE A 71 0.27 11.87 6.62
C ILE A 71 -1.05 12.49 6.16
N PHE A 72 -1.09 12.99 4.92
CA PHE A 72 -2.33 13.52 4.33
C PHE A 72 -3.43 12.45 4.32
N MET A 73 -3.16 11.23 3.86
CA MET A 73 -4.14 10.14 3.85
C MET A 73 -4.60 9.77 5.26
N THR A 74 -3.70 9.76 6.24
CA THR A 74 -4.05 9.49 7.64
C THR A 74 -5.00 10.55 8.20
N VAL A 75 -4.70 11.83 8.00
CA VAL A 75 -5.58 12.93 8.42
C VAL A 75 -6.91 12.86 7.66
N PHE A 76 -6.87 12.53 6.36
CA PHE A 76 -8.06 12.40 5.52
C PHE A 76 -8.97 11.26 5.99
N CYS A 77 -8.43 10.05 6.21
CA CYS A 77 -9.22 8.91 6.71
C CYS A 77 -9.84 9.22 8.07
N TYR A 78 -9.03 9.76 9.01
CA TYR A 78 -9.51 10.16 10.32
C TYR A 78 -10.63 11.22 10.24
N ALA A 79 -10.50 12.20 9.35
CA ALA A 79 -11.53 13.21 9.12
C ALA A 79 -12.81 12.58 8.55
N VAL A 80 -12.70 11.70 7.56
CA VAL A 80 -13.86 11.01 6.96
C VAL A 80 -14.59 10.18 8.02
N ASP A 81 -13.88 9.37 8.81
CA ASP A 81 -14.49 8.59 9.90
C ASP A 81 -15.18 9.47 10.95
N SER A 82 -14.61 10.64 11.24
CA SER A 82 -15.17 11.58 12.22
C SER A 82 -16.43 12.30 11.72
N TYR A 83 -16.47 12.68 10.44
CA TYR A 83 -17.58 13.43 9.85
C TYR A 83 -18.68 12.54 9.25
N PHE A 84 -18.34 11.30 8.86
CA PHE A 84 -19.24 10.35 8.22
C PHE A 84 -19.18 8.98 8.93
N PRO A 85 -19.59 8.90 10.21
CA PRO A 85 -19.51 7.66 10.96
C PRO A 85 -20.43 6.59 10.38
N THR A 86 -19.89 5.37 10.19
CA THR A 86 -20.62 4.17 9.76
C THR A 86 -20.19 2.98 10.61
N GLU A 87 -20.94 1.87 10.59
CA GLU A 87 -20.62 0.69 11.41
C GLU A 87 -19.23 0.11 11.10
N ASN A 88 -18.84 0.11 9.82
CA ASN A 88 -17.57 -0.45 9.35
C ASN A 88 -16.46 0.61 9.18
N GLY A 89 -16.77 1.89 9.32
CA GLY A 89 -15.88 3.01 9.04
C GLY A 89 -15.52 3.15 7.55
N PHE A 90 -14.65 4.13 7.26
CA PHE A 90 -14.06 4.38 5.94
C PHE A 90 -13.00 3.32 5.58
N GLY A 91 -12.38 2.71 6.59
CA GLY A 91 -11.30 1.75 6.42
C GLY A 91 -9.94 2.42 6.21
N PHE A 92 -8.90 1.60 6.21
CA PHE A 92 -7.52 2.08 6.15
C PHE A 92 -6.99 2.14 4.71
N HIS A 93 -6.94 3.36 4.16
CA HIS A 93 -6.47 3.64 2.79
C HIS A 93 -5.20 4.48 2.83
N ASN A 94 -4.03 3.86 2.96
CA ASN A 94 -2.74 4.56 3.04
C ASN A 94 -1.58 3.84 2.33
N ILE A 95 -1.74 3.61 1.03
CA ILE A 95 -0.76 2.89 0.20
C ILE A 95 0.58 3.62 0.17
N PHE A 96 0.55 4.94 0.34
CA PHE A 96 1.75 5.78 0.37
C PHE A 96 2.68 5.44 1.54
N LEU A 97 2.14 4.98 2.67
CA LEU A 97 2.95 4.51 3.80
C LEU A 97 3.75 3.26 3.42
N SER A 98 3.07 2.25 2.85
CA SER A 98 3.72 1.01 2.40
C SER A 98 4.80 1.29 1.36
N LEU A 99 4.51 2.14 0.38
CA LEU A 99 5.50 2.56 -0.62
C LEU A 99 6.65 3.36 0.01
N PHE A 100 6.38 4.21 0.99
CA PHE A 100 7.45 4.92 1.72
C PHE A 100 8.38 3.94 2.44
N LEU A 101 7.83 2.96 3.16
CA LEU A 101 8.58 1.93 3.89
C LEU A 101 9.46 1.10 2.95
N VAL A 102 8.93 0.68 1.80
CA VAL A 102 9.68 -0.01 0.73
C VAL A 102 10.88 0.83 0.30
N GLY A 103 10.65 2.10 -0.05
CA GLY A 103 11.71 2.98 -0.52
C GLY A 103 12.75 3.33 0.56
N ALA A 104 12.33 3.43 1.82
CA ALA A 104 13.21 3.65 2.97
C ALA A 104 14.12 2.44 3.22
N LEU A 105 13.58 1.22 3.16
CA LEU A 105 14.37 -0.01 3.28
C LEU A 105 15.34 -0.17 2.11
N ILE A 106 14.91 0.08 0.87
CA ILE A 106 15.80 0.05 -0.31
C ILE A 106 16.99 1.01 -0.11
N SER A 107 16.74 2.26 0.28
CA SER A 107 17.82 3.22 0.52
C SER A 107 18.73 2.81 1.67
N THR A 108 18.17 2.23 2.74
CA THR A 108 18.93 1.75 3.89
C THR A 108 19.85 0.59 3.51
N ILE A 109 19.35 -0.38 2.75
CA ILE A 109 20.13 -1.53 2.25
C ILE A 109 21.25 -1.06 1.30
N GLU A 110 20.96 -0.18 0.35
CA GLU A 110 22.01 0.34 -0.54
C GLU A 110 23.08 1.14 0.21
N ILE A 111 22.69 1.91 1.22
CA ILE A 111 23.65 2.63 2.08
C ILE A 111 24.48 1.63 2.87
N PHE A 112 23.87 0.58 3.43
CA PHE A 112 24.60 -0.48 4.13
C PHE A 112 25.63 -1.19 3.25
N GLN A 113 25.28 -1.45 1.98
CA GLN A 113 26.20 -2.05 0.99
C GLN A 113 27.41 -1.15 0.68
N LYS A 114 27.25 0.18 0.77
CA LYS A 114 28.32 1.16 0.47
C LYS A 114 29.11 1.57 1.72
N ASP A 115 28.42 1.77 2.83
CA ASP A 115 28.94 2.20 4.13
C ASP A 115 28.17 1.45 5.24
N ARG A 116 28.79 0.37 5.72
CA ARG A 116 28.19 -0.52 6.71
C ARG A 116 27.83 0.20 8.00
N LYS A 117 28.64 1.18 8.46
CA LYS A 117 28.38 1.92 9.70
C LYS A 117 27.12 2.76 9.56
N ARG A 118 27.02 3.54 8.47
CA ARG A 118 25.83 4.35 8.20
C ARG A 118 24.58 3.50 7.99
N GLY A 119 24.72 2.36 7.31
CA GLY A 119 23.62 1.42 7.14
C GLY A 119 23.10 0.86 8.46
N ILE A 120 23.99 0.45 9.37
CA ILE A 120 23.61 -0.02 10.71
C ILE A 120 22.86 1.08 11.46
N VAL A 121 23.35 2.32 11.44
CA VAL A 121 22.65 3.46 12.07
C VAL A 121 21.24 3.60 11.53
N LEU A 122 21.05 3.54 10.20
CA LEU A 122 19.71 3.64 9.60
C LEU A 122 18.80 2.47 9.97
N PHE A 123 19.30 1.23 10.01
CA PHE A 123 18.54 0.10 10.51
C PHE A 123 18.16 0.26 11.99
N SER A 124 19.08 0.75 12.82
CA SER A 124 18.80 1.06 14.22
C SER A 124 17.74 2.15 14.37
N VAL A 125 17.73 3.17 13.50
CA VAL A 125 16.65 4.17 13.47
C VAL A 125 15.31 3.52 13.10
N ILE A 126 15.26 2.69 12.06
CA ILE A 126 14.03 1.99 11.66
C ILE A 126 13.51 1.12 12.82
N PHE A 127 14.40 0.35 13.46
CA PHE A 127 14.04 -0.47 14.64
C PHE A 127 13.55 0.39 15.80
N ALA A 128 14.22 1.51 16.10
CA ALA A 128 13.80 2.44 17.14
C ALA A 128 12.41 3.02 16.86
N VAL A 129 12.07 3.30 15.59
CA VAL A 129 10.71 3.72 15.19
C VAL A 129 9.69 2.62 15.45
N GLN A 130 10.02 1.33 15.22
CA GLN A 130 9.12 0.22 15.55
C GLN A 130 8.89 0.11 17.06
N VAL A 131 9.93 0.31 17.88
CA VAL A 131 9.80 0.34 19.34
C VAL A 131 9.00 1.56 19.81
N LEU A 132 9.24 2.74 19.20
CA LEU A 132 8.50 3.96 19.49
C LEU A 132 7.00 3.79 19.23
N TYR A 133 6.63 3.04 18.19
CA TYR A 133 5.23 2.74 17.87
C TYR A 133 4.49 2.10 19.06
N ILE A 134 5.13 1.21 19.83
CA ILE A 134 4.54 0.56 21.02
C ILE A 134 4.08 1.60 22.06
N TYR A 135 4.79 2.72 22.16
CA TYR A 135 4.50 3.79 23.10
C TYR A 135 3.78 4.97 22.46
N ALA A 136 3.56 4.96 21.14
CA ALA A 136 3.08 6.11 20.40
C ALA A 136 1.70 6.59 20.89
N GLU A 137 0.76 5.66 21.13
CA GLU A 137 -0.55 6.02 21.68
C GLU A 137 -0.43 6.70 23.05
N ARG A 138 0.38 6.13 23.96
CA ARG A 138 0.57 6.67 25.31
C ARG A 138 1.21 8.05 25.29
N ILE A 139 2.21 8.24 24.43
CA ILE A 139 2.88 9.54 24.23
C ILE A 139 1.87 10.56 23.68
N LEU A 140 1.09 10.17 22.67
CA LEU A 140 0.13 11.08 22.05
C LEU A 140 -0.96 11.52 23.03
N ARG A 141 -1.50 10.59 23.83
CA ARG A 141 -2.46 10.90 24.91
C ARG A 141 -1.86 11.79 25.99
N ALA A 142 -0.59 11.62 26.32
CA ALA A 142 0.09 12.47 27.32
C ALA A 142 0.30 13.90 26.80
N VAL A 143 0.63 14.06 25.52
CA VAL A 143 0.84 15.38 24.88
C VAL A 143 -0.49 16.07 24.57
N PHE A 144 -1.51 15.29 24.17
CA PHE A 144 -2.83 15.79 23.81
C PHE A 144 -3.94 15.02 24.57
N PRO A 145 -4.17 15.33 25.85
CA PRO A 145 -5.13 14.60 26.69
C PRO A 145 -6.57 14.66 26.18
N SER A 146 -6.92 15.70 25.41
CA SER A 146 -8.25 15.90 24.84
C SER A 146 -8.46 15.19 23.50
N LEU A 147 -7.43 14.56 22.91
CA LEU A 147 -7.61 13.78 21.69
C LEU A 147 -8.39 12.48 21.99
N PRO A 148 -9.38 12.12 21.17
CA PRO A 148 -9.97 10.80 21.21
C PRO A 148 -8.90 9.71 21.04
N GLY A 149 -9.15 8.52 21.56
CA GLY A 149 -8.27 7.38 21.31
C GLY A 149 -8.13 7.15 19.80
N LEU A 150 -6.89 7.17 19.30
CA LEU A 150 -6.61 6.91 17.89
C LEU A 150 -6.46 5.40 17.65
N SER A 151 -7.00 4.92 16.55
CA SER A 151 -6.77 3.54 16.10
C SER A 151 -5.30 3.31 15.71
N GLY A 152 -4.84 2.06 15.78
CA GLY A 152 -3.48 1.68 15.36
C GLY A 152 -3.16 2.10 13.92
N ASP A 153 -4.18 2.06 13.05
CA ASP A 153 -4.14 2.49 11.65
C ASP A 153 -3.87 3.99 11.50
N THR A 154 -4.43 4.82 12.39
CA THR A 154 -4.17 6.26 12.39
C THR A 154 -2.75 6.54 12.90
N ILE A 155 -2.34 5.83 13.96
CA ILE A 155 -1.02 6.02 14.59
C ILE A 155 0.10 5.65 13.62
N THR A 156 -0.06 4.59 12.81
CA THR A 156 1.00 4.15 11.89
C THR A 156 1.31 5.16 10.78
N GLY A 157 0.38 6.04 10.44
CA GLY A 157 0.65 7.16 9.54
C GLY A 157 1.60 8.21 10.09
N ILE A 158 1.62 8.37 11.42
CA ILE A 158 2.49 9.33 12.14
C ILE A 158 3.80 8.65 12.55
N VAL A 159 3.72 7.40 13.01
CA VAL A 159 4.87 6.58 13.41
C VAL A 159 4.90 5.33 12.51
N PRO A 160 5.60 5.37 11.37
CA PRO A 160 5.58 4.30 10.37
C PRO A 160 5.92 2.91 10.94
N ASN A 161 4.98 1.99 10.85
CA ASN A 161 5.17 0.60 11.28
C ASN A 161 5.30 -0.36 10.08
N LEU A 162 6.30 -1.24 10.13
CA LEU A 162 6.60 -2.21 9.08
C LEU A 162 5.53 -3.29 8.95
N TYR A 163 4.87 -3.66 10.05
CA TYR A 163 3.80 -4.65 10.08
C TYR A 163 2.43 -4.01 9.91
N LEU A 164 2.17 -2.90 10.60
CA LEU A 164 0.88 -2.19 10.52
C LEU A 164 0.94 -1.13 9.41
N ASN A 165 0.67 -1.55 8.19
CA ASN A 165 0.45 -0.70 7.02
C ASN A 165 -0.52 -1.43 6.06
N GLU A 166 -0.96 -0.79 4.97
CA GLU A 166 -2.14 -1.25 4.20
C GLU A 166 -2.04 -2.70 3.73
N TYR A 167 -0.82 -3.16 3.43
CA TYR A 167 -0.55 -4.53 2.98
C TYR A 167 0.40 -5.30 3.90
N GLY A 168 0.86 -4.69 5.00
CA GLY A 168 1.77 -5.31 5.95
C GLY A 168 3.20 -5.56 5.48
N PHE A 169 3.98 -6.26 6.33
CA PHE A 169 5.42 -6.42 6.15
C PHE A 169 5.80 -7.26 4.92
N GLU A 170 5.02 -8.29 4.62
CA GLU A 170 5.29 -9.22 3.51
C GLU A 170 5.34 -8.49 2.17
N PHE A 171 4.41 -7.57 1.96
CA PHE A 171 4.34 -6.74 0.76
C PHE A 171 5.41 -5.64 0.73
N VAL A 172 5.85 -5.14 1.89
CA VAL A 172 7.02 -4.28 1.98
C VAL A 172 8.28 -5.05 1.57
N ALA A 173 8.45 -6.28 2.07
CA ALA A 173 9.56 -7.15 1.69
C ALA A 173 9.53 -7.51 0.20
N LEU A 174 8.35 -7.79 -0.37
CA LEU A 174 8.16 -7.99 -1.79
C LEU A 174 8.66 -6.79 -2.60
N GLY A 175 8.32 -5.56 -2.19
CA GLY A 175 8.77 -4.35 -2.88
C GLY A 175 10.28 -4.16 -2.88
N VAL A 176 10.92 -4.46 -1.74
CA VAL A 176 12.38 -4.46 -1.61
C VAL A 176 12.99 -5.50 -2.54
N LEU A 177 12.46 -6.72 -2.53
CA LEU A 177 12.91 -7.81 -3.39
C LEU A 177 12.76 -7.47 -4.88
N MET A 178 11.61 -6.93 -5.27
CA MET A 178 11.35 -6.47 -6.63
C MET A 178 12.40 -5.46 -7.09
N TYR A 179 12.81 -4.53 -6.22
CA TYR A 179 13.83 -3.53 -6.55
C TYR A 179 15.20 -4.12 -6.83
N PHE A 180 15.65 -5.08 -6.00
CA PHE A 180 16.96 -5.70 -6.17
C PHE A 180 16.96 -6.77 -7.29
N LEU A 181 15.82 -7.37 -7.60
CA LEU A 181 15.69 -8.37 -8.67
C LEU A 181 15.22 -7.81 -10.02
N LYS A 182 14.84 -6.52 -10.13
CA LYS A 182 14.27 -5.93 -11.35
C LYS A 182 15.08 -6.17 -12.64
N ASP A 183 16.40 -6.33 -12.52
CA ASP A 183 17.32 -6.54 -13.64
C ASP A 183 17.52 -8.05 -13.97
N ARG A 184 17.10 -8.94 -13.07
CA ARG A 184 17.22 -10.41 -13.17
C ARG A 184 15.85 -11.04 -13.34
N LYS A 185 15.28 -10.91 -14.55
CA LYS A 185 13.89 -11.28 -14.88
C LYS A 185 13.48 -12.66 -14.39
N GLU A 186 14.31 -13.68 -14.60
CA GLU A 186 14.01 -15.07 -14.17
C GLU A 186 13.88 -15.18 -12.65
N LEU A 187 14.83 -14.60 -11.89
CA LEU A 187 14.79 -14.58 -10.43
C LEU A 187 13.63 -13.75 -9.90
N PHE A 188 13.32 -12.62 -10.55
CA PHE A 188 12.15 -11.81 -10.23
C PHE A 188 10.87 -12.62 -10.38
N CYS A 189 10.68 -13.30 -11.52
CA CYS A 189 9.50 -14.13 -11.77
C CYS A 189 9.39 -15.27 -10.75
N ALA A 190 10.48 -16.00 -10.51
CA ALA A 190 10.49 -17.10 -9.55
C ALA A 190 10.12 -16.62 -8.14
N ALA A 191 10.73 -15.54 -7.68
CA ALA A 191 10.44 -14.98 -6.36
C ALA A 191 9.02 -14.43 -6.23
N TYR A 192 8.48 -13.80 -7.28
CA TYR A 192 7.09 -13.32 -7.29
C TYR A 192 6.09 -14.48 -7.28
N ILE A 193 6.34 -15.56 -8.02
CA ILE A 193 5.50 -16.76 -8.02
C ILE A 193 5.55 -17.44 -6.65
N LEU A 194 6.74 -17.59 -6.06
CA LEU A 194 6.89 -18.14 -4.71
C LEU A 194 6.16 -17.29 -3.67
N PHE A 195 6.20 -15.96 -3.80
CA PHE A 195 5.41 -15.06 -2.95
C PHE A 195 3.91 -15.33 -3.11
N CYS A 196 3.39 -15.45 -4.33
CA CYS A 196 1.98 -15.76 -4.57
C CYS A 196 1.57 -17.12 -3.96
N ILE A 197 2.42 -18.14 -4.07
CA ILE A 197 2.20 -19.45 -3.43
C ILE A 197 2.15 -19.29 -1.91
N ALA A 198 3.08 -18.52 -1.33
CA ALA A 198 3.10 -18.27 0.11
C ALA A 198 1.82 -17.55 0.59
N GLN A 199 1.32 -16.57 -0.17
CA GLN A 199 0.04 -15.90 0.12
C GLN A 199 -1.12 -16.88 0.10
N PHE A 200 -1.22 -17.74 -0.92
CA PHE A 200 -2.25 -18.78 -0.98
C PHE A 200 -2.20 -19.70 0.24
N SER A 201 -1.01 -20.17 0.60
CA SER A 201 -0.84 -21.03 1.78
C SER A 201 -1.20 -20.31 3.08
N ALA A 202 -0.83 -19.03 3.23
CA ALA A 202 -1.14 -18.24 4.42
C ALA A 202 -2.65 -18.04 4.59
N GLU A 203 -3.36 -17.63 3.54
CA GLU A 203 -4.83 -17.46 3.56
C GLU A 203 -5.53 -18.80 3.88
N MET A 204 -5.10 -19.89 3.26
CA MET A 204 -5.66 -21.23 3.53
C MET A 204 -5.49 -21.70 4.97
N ILE A 205 -4.36 -21.37 5.62
CA ILE A 205 -4.08 -21.74 7.01
C ILE A 205 -4.83 -20.82 7.99
N SER A 206 -4.98 -19.53 7.65
CA SER A 206 -5.65 -18.54 8.50
C SER A 206 -7.12 -18.87 8.76
N GLY A 207 -7.74 -19.70 7.92
CA GLY A 207 -9.11 -20.16 8.10
C GLY A 207 -10.14 -19.05 7.92
N GLU A 208 -9.77 -17.93 7.27
CA GLU A 208 -10.75 -16.94 6.83
C GLU A 208 -11.82 -17.67 6.02
N LEU A 209 -13.10 -17.54 6.42
CA LEU A 209 -14.26 -18.25 5.85
C LEU A 209 -14.50 -17.96 4.33
N GLY A 210 -13.59 -17.25 3.66
CA GLY A 210 -13.64 -16.86 2.27
C GLY A 210 -12.73 -17.68 1.35
N LEU A 211 -12.81 -17.40 0.05
CA LEU A 211 -11.86 -17.92 -0.93
C LEU A 211 -10.52 -17.20 -0.78
N PRO A 212 -9.38 -17.91 -0.78
CA PRO A 212 -8.07 -17.27 -0.83
C PRO A 212 -7.95 -16.52 -2.16
N VAL A 213 -7.94 -15.20 -2.12
CA VAL A 213 -7.91 -14.36 -3.32
C VAL A 213 -6.57 -13.67 -3.51
N GLN A 214 -5.78 -13.43 -2.46
CA GLN A 214 -4.59 -12.58 -2.56
C GLN A 214 -3.56 -13.11 -3.56
N TRP A 215 -3.40 -14.43 -3.68
CA TRP A 215 -2.49 -15.06 -4.64
C TRP A 215 -2.84 -14.77 -6.12
N LEU A 216 -4.09 -14.38 -6.43
CA LEU A 216 -4.53 -14.02 -7.78
C LEU A 216 -3.78 -12.80 -8.34
N MET A 217 -3.08 -12.07 -7.48
CA MET A 217 -2.08 -11.09 -7.87
C MET A 217 -1.00 -11.66 -8.81
N ILE A 218 -0.86 -12.99 -8.94
CA ILE A 218 -0.02 -13.66 -9.94
C ILE A 218 -0.31 -13.18 -11.36
N ALA A 219 -1.56 -12.82 -11.67
CA ALA A 219 -1.98 -12.29 -12.96
C ALA A 219 -1.36 -10.92 -13.31
N ALA A 220 -0.82 -10.19 -12.32
CA ALA A 220 -0.05 -8.98 -12.57
C ALA A 220 1.33 -9.26 -13.21
N LEU A 221 1.86 -10.49 -13.06
CA LEU A 221 3.18 -10.86 -13.58
C LEU A 221 3.33 -10.68 -15.10
N PRO A 222 2.46 -11.22 -15.97
CA PRO A 222 2.57 -10.98 -17.41
C PRO A 222 2.49 -9.49 -17.78
N LEU A 223 1.69 -8.70 -17.05
CA LEU A 223 1.61 -7.25 -17.25
C LEU A 223 2.94 -6.58 -16.88
N MET A 224 3.55 -6.93 -15.75
CA MET A 224 4.88 -6.46 -15.37
C MET A 224 5.95 -6.86 -16.41
N MET A 225 5.89 -8.08 -16.95
CA MET A 225 6.83 -8.57 -17.95
C MET A 225 6.68 -7.88 -19.31
N SER A 226 5.50 -7.34 -19.60
CA SER A 226 5.27 -6.52 -20.79
C SER A 226 5.92 -5.13 -20.71
N TYR A 227 6.49 -4.74 -19.57
CA TYR A 227 7.06 -3.41 -19.35
C TYR A 227 8.21 -3.12 -20.34
N ASN A 228 8.16 -1.97 -21.03
CA ASN A 228 9.11 -1.59 -22.08
C ASN A 228 10.16 -0.55 -21.63
N HIS A 229 10.33 -0.33 -20.32
CA HIS A 229 11.24 0.67 -19.75
C HIS A 229 10.92 2.14 -20.07
N GLU A 230 9.79 2.43 -20.71
CA GLU A 230 9.36 3.79 -20.97
C GLU A 230 8.45 4.33 -19.88
N LYS A 231 8.62 5.61 -19.54
CA LYS A 231 7.78 6.29 -18.56
C LYS A 231 6.35 6.52 -19.07
N GLY A 232 6.19 6.83 -20.36
CA GLY A 232 4.91 7.31 -20.91
C GLY A 232 4.52 8.70 -20.40
N ARG A 233 3.23 9.03 -20.41
CA ARG A 233 2.70 10.35 -19.99
C ARG A 233 2.90 10.59 -18.49
N GLY A 234 3.29 11.82 -18.13
CA GLY A 234 3.61 12.21 -16.75
C GLY A 234 2.45 12.78 -15.95
N MET A 235 1.40 12.00 -15.65
CA MET A 235 0.20 12.49 -14.94
C MET A 235 0.24 12.28 -13.41
N LYS A 236 1.30 12.75 -12.74
CA LYS A 236 1.48 12.50 -11.29
C LYS A 236 0.32 13.03 -10.42
N TYR A 237 -0.22 14.20 -10.74
CA TYR A 237 -1.31 14.83 -9.97
C TYR A 237 -2.63 14.09 -10.12
N PHE A 238 -2.89 13.49 -11.28
CA PHE A 238 -4.06 12.64 -11.49
C PHE A 238 -4.10 11.51 -10.47
N PHE A 239 -3.01 10.75 -10.32
CA PHE A 239 -2.97 9.63 -9.36
C PHE A 239 -3.08 10.10 -7.91
N TYR A 240 -2.53 11.27 -7.57
CA TYR A 240 -2.60 11.82 -6.20
C TYR A 240 -4.01 12.30 -5.83
N VAL A 241 -4.78 12.81 -6.77
CA VAL A 241 -6.17 13.19 -6.53
C VAL A 241 -7.09 11.98 -6.63
N PHE A 242 -6.87 11.11 -7.63
CA PHE A 242 -7.67 9.93 -7.87
C PHE A 242 -7.74 9.04 -6.63
N TYR A 243 -6.60 8.73 -5.99
CA TYR A 243 -6.55 7.79 -4.86
C TYR A 243 -7.50 8.15 -3.70
N PRO A 244 -7.38 9.32 -3.04
CA PRO A 244 -8.33 9.71 -2.00
C PRO A 244 -9.75 9.92 -2.55
N ALA A 245 -9.90 10.51 -3.74
CA ALA A 245 -11.21 10.88 -4.26
C ALA A 245 -12.09 9.66 -4.60
N HIS A 246 -11.55 8.64 -5.30
CA HIS A 246 -12.36 7.48 -5.67
C HIS A 246 -12.76 6.65 -4.44
N ALA A 247 -11.86 6.47 -3.48
CA ALA A 247 -12.15 5.76 -2.23
C ALA A 247 -13.27 6.47 -1.45
N PHE A 248 -13.15 7.79 -1.26
CA PHE A 248 -14.18 8.59 -0.60
C PHE A 248 -15.52 8.59 -1.34
N LEU A 249 -15.52 8.77 -2.66
CA LEU A 249 -16.75 8.78 -3.44
C LEU A 249 -17.49 7.44 -3.36
N LEU A 250 -16.78 6.31 -3.48
CA LEU A 250 -17.39 4.99 -3.38
C LEU A 250 -17.94 4.73 -1.98
N PHE A 251 -17.17 5.06 -0.94
CA PHE A 251 -17.62 4.98 0.45
C PHE A 251 -18.90 5.79 0.68
N TYR A 252 -18.89 7.07 0.28
CA TYR A 252 -20.00 7.99 0.50
C TYR A 252 -21.25 7.51 -0.22
N LEU A 253 -21.11 7.08 -1.49
CA LEU A 253 -22.23 6.59 -2.28
C LEU A 253 -22.83 5.30 -1.70
N ALA A 254 -21.99 4.35 -1.29
CA ALA A 254 -22.46 3.08 -0.74
C ALA A 254 -23.24 3.26 0.57
N ASN A 255 -22.77 4.14 1.45
CA ASN A 255 -23.36 4.29 2.80
C ASN A 255 -24.47 5.34 2.87
N PHE A 256 -24.40 6.43 2.10
CA PHE A 256 -25.31 7.58 2.27
C PHE A 256 -26.19 7.87 1.05
N ALA A 257 -25.84 7.38 -0.14
CA ALA A 257 -26.65 7.61 -1.35
C ALA A 257 -27.51 6.41 -1.73
N VAL A 258 -26.99 5.19 -1.54
CA VAL A 258 -27.68 3.93 -1.93
C VAL A 258 -28.29 3.21 -0.72
N GLY A 259 -27.76 3.44 0.50
CA GLY A 259 -28.18 2.77 1.75
C GLY A 259 -29.28 3.46 2.58
N SER A 260 -29.93 4.51 2.08
CA SER A 260 -31.03 5.19 2.79
C SER A 260 -32.40 4.65 2.37
N SER A 261 -32.69 3.38 2.69
CA SER A 261 -34.04 2.80 2.64
C SER A 261 -34.27 1.86 3.81
#